data_AF-A0A2U1QLY3-F1
#
_entry.id   AF-A0A2U1QLY3-F1
#
_cell.length_a   1.000
_cell.length_b   1.000
_cell.length_c   1.000
_cell.angle_alpha   90.00
_cell.angle_beta   90.00
_cell.angle_gamma   90.00
#
_symmetry.space_group_name_H-M   'P 1'
#
loop_
_entity.id
_entity.type
_entity.pdbx_description
1 polymer ?
#
loop_
_entity_poly.entity_id
_entity_poly.type
_entity_poly.pdbx_seq_one_letter_code
_entity_poly.pdbx_strand_id
1 'polypeptide(L)'
;MSLHCRKLKLDENVANFWPEFGTNGKEQIKVNHILNHTSGLHNALAEIFEEDPMIISDFDECLKRIAMVSPETEPGCEQFYHYLSFGWLCGGIIEHASGKKFQDVLEEAFVRPLQIEGELYIGIPPGVESRLATITVDTNEFTKASQNNDPNKVRGTATIKQPSTLTSSLLDILIPLINILDVRRAIIPATNLHASARALTRYYAALIDVDTKIFTNTKDKIHDAFVGSGDCKDLILQNGKIGLGFIRLEATEGGVLGFGHAGFGGSTGYADINNRFAISVTLNLASSGALTGEIIRFICSELNLPVPEDYAESRDFTENPKIN
;
A
#
# COMPACT_ATOMS: atom_id res chain seq x y z
N MET A 1 21.38 5.32 7.01
CA MET A 1 21.97 6.45 6.28
C MET A 1 22.44 7.53 7.29
N SER A 2 23.63 8.09 7.10
CA SER A 2 24.32 9.15 7.89
C SER A 2 24.39 10.41 6.99
N LEU A 3 24.19 11.68 7.34
CA LEU A 3 24.08 12.45 8.58
C LEU A 3 22.76 13.29 8.57
N HIS A 4 22.21 13.56 9.76
CA HIS A 4 21.14 14.54 10.10
C HIS A 4 19.64 14.20 9.98
N CYS A 5 19.20 13.06 9.45
CA CYS A 5 17.77 12.70 9.58
C CYS A 5 17.47 12.24 11.02
N ARG A 6 16.41 12.78 11.61
CA ARG A 6 15.91 12.36 12.94
C ARG A 6 15.67 10.85 12.93
N LYS A 7 16.12 10.14 13.97
CA LYS A 7 15.65 8.76 14.21
C LYS A 7 14.19 8.84 14.67
N LEU A 8 13.27 8.52 13.76
CA LEU A 8 11.85 8.46 14.02
C LEU A 8 11.55 7.27 14.95
N LYS A 9 10.77 7.51 16.01
CA LYS A 9 10.25 6.48 16.89
C LYS A 9 8.81 6.14 16.51
N LEU A 10 8.45 4.87 16.55
CA LEU A 10 7.12 4.42 16.14
C LEU A 10 6.01 4.83 17.14
N ASP A 11 6.37 5.04 18.40
CA ASP A 11 5.46 5.38 19.49
C ASP A 11 5.41 6.88 19.82
N GLU A 12 6.12 7.73 19.05
CA GLU A 12 6.09 9.18 19.26
C GLU A 12 4.96 9.85 18.51
N ASN A 13 4.47 10.96 19.07
CA ASN A 13 3.42 11.76 18.46
C ASN A 13 3.94 12.46 17.20
N VAL A 14 3.15 12.44 16.13
CA VAL A 14 3.48 13.06 14.84
C VAL A 14 3.66 14.58 14.99
N ALA A 15 2.85 15.19 15.86
CA ALA A 15 2.92 16.61 16.20
C ALA A 15 4.31 17.07 16.71
N ASN A 16 5.16 16.15 17.20
CA ASN A 16 6.51 16.47 17.67
C ASN A 16 7.51 16.82 16.56
N PHE A 17 7.18 16.55 15.30
CA PHE A 17 7.99 16.96 14.13
C PHE A 17 7.16 17.59 13.02
N TRP A 18 5.84 17.41 13.05
CA TRP A 18 4.91 18.07 12.14
C TRP A 18 3.86 18.84 12.97
N PRO A 19 4.19 20.03 13.51
CA PRO A 19 3.32 20.75 14.45
C PRO A 19 1.94 21.10 13.89
N GLU A 20 1.86 21.42 12.60
CA GLU A 20 0.61 21.76 11.90
C GLU A 20 -0.38 20.58 11.89
N PHE A 21 0.15 19.34 11.82
CA PHE A 21 -0.66 18.13 11.94
C PHE A 21 -1.24 17.97 13.34
N GLY A 22 -0.62 18.53 14.38
CA GLY A 22 -1.10 18.41 15.76
C GLY A 22 -2.36 19.22 16.10
N THR A 23 -3.12 19.68 15.11
CA THR A 23 -4.34 20.48 15.32
C THR A 23 -5.60 19.60 15.26
N ASN A 24 -6.76 20.12 15.67
CA ASN A 24 -8.06 19.48 15.51
C ASN A 24 -8.16 18.06 16.10
N GLY A 25 -7.62 17.84 17.31
CA GLY A 25 -7.72 16.57 18.01
C GLY A 25 -6.69 15.51 17.59
N LYS A 26 -5.64 15.92 16.85
CA LYS A 26 -4.59 15.02 16.32
C LYS A 26 -3.31 15.02 17.16
N GLU A 27 -3.26 15.74 18.29
CA GLU A 27 -2.09 15.92 19.16
C GLU A 27 -1.49 14.61 19.67
N GLN A 28 -2.35 13.59 19.85
CA GLN A 28 -1.99 12.27 20.38
C GLN A 28 -1.85 11.19 19.30
N ILE A 29 -1.97 11.55 18.01
CA ILE A 29 -1.75 10.60 16.93
C ILE A 29 -0.25 10.29 16.85
N LYS A 30 0.08 9.01 17.01
CA LYS A 30 1.43 8.46 16.92
C LYS A 30 1.75 8.00 15.51
N VAL A 31 3.05 7.84 15.23
CA VAL A 31 3.55 7.29 13.96
C VAL A 31 2.93 5.91 13.69
N ASN A 32 2.90 5.02 14.69
CA ASN A 32 2.32 3.70 14.54
C ASN A 32 0.82 3.73 14.17
N HIS A 33 0.03 4.67 14.69
CA HIS A 33 -1.39 4.82 14.35
C HIS A 33 -1.58 5.15 12.86
N ILE A 34 -0.65 5.88 12.26
CA ILE A 34 -0.67 6.14 10.82
C ILE A 34 -0.29 4.87 10.06
N LEU A 35 0.84 4.24 10.43
CA LEU A 35 1.39 3.09 9.71
C LEU A 35 0.49 1.84 9.77
N ASN A 36 -0.29 1.66 10.84
CA ASN A 36 -1.20 0.54 11.01
C ASN A 36 -2.66 0.87 10.66
N HIS A 37 -2.92 2.05 10.09
CA HIS A 37 -4.25 2.52 9.71
C HIS A 37 -5.26 2.66 10.87
N THR A 38 -4.80 3.06 12.06
CA THR A 38 -5.67 3.36 13.23
C THR A 38 -5.72 4.83 13.61
N SER A 39 -5.29 5.77 12.76
CA SER A 39 -5.28 7.19 13.11
C SER A 39 -6.65 7.88 13.06
N GLY A 40 -7.68 7.21 12.56
CA GLY A 40 -9.01 7.80 12.33
C GLY A 40 -9.12 8.71 11.09
N LEU A 41 -8.05 8.84 10.31
CA LEU A 41 -7.97 9.75 9.15
C LEU A 41 -8.24 9.07 7.80
N HIS A 42 -9.03 7.99 7.79
CA HIS A 42 -9.20 7.13 6.62
C HIS A 42 -9.91 7.83 5.44
N ASN A 43 -10.70 8.87 5.70
CA ASN A 43 -11.36 9.71 4.70
C ASN A 43 -10.77 11.13 4.59
N ALA A 44 -9.58 11.41 5.14
CA ALA A 44 -9.04 12.77 5.21
C ALA A 44 -8.90 13.50 3.86
N LEU A 45 -8.96 12.76 2.74
CA LEU A 45 -8.94 13.29 1.38
C LEU A 45 -10.15 12.83 0.54
N ALA A 46 -11.22 12.32 1.15
CA ALA A 46 -12.39 11.82 0.41
C ALA A 46 -13.10 12.93 -0.38
N GLU A 47 -13.21 14.13 0.21
CA GLU A 47 -13.93 15.27 -0.36
C GLU A 47 -13.32 15.84 -1.66
N ILE A 48 -12.03 15.56 -1.94
CA ILE A 48 -11.36 16.12 -3.13
C ILE A 48 -12.06 15.70 -4.43
N PHE A 49 -12.67 14.52 -4.48
CA PHE A 49 -13.33 14.04 -5.70
C PHE A 49 -14.70 14.66 -5.94
N GLU A 50 -15.31 15.23 -4.89
CA GLU A 50 -16.56 15.98 -5.01
C GLU A 50 -16.30 17.44 -5.42
N GLU A 51 -15.15 18.00 -5.01
CA GLU A 51 -14.73 19.37 -5.31
C GLU A 51 -14.01 19.49 -6.66
N ASP A 52 -12.79 18.97 -6.74
CA ASP A 52 -11.91 18.97 -7.91
C ASP A 52 -10.92 17.79 -7.80
N PRO A 53 -11.15 16.70 -8.55
CA PRO A 53 -10.27 15.53 -8.54
C PRO A 53 -8.80 15.84 -8.86
N MET A 54 -8.49 16.95 -9.54
CA MET A 54 -7.11 17.31 -9.87
C MET A 54 -6.30 17.76 -8.65
N ILE A 55 -6.94 18.13 -7.53
CA ILE A 55 -6.27 18.43 -6.27
C ILE A 55 -5.41 17.26 -5.80
N ILE A 56 -5.76 16.02 -6.15
CA ILE A 56 -4.93 14.83 -5.88
C ILE A 56 -3.48 14.96 -6.39
N SER A 57 -3.26 15.81 -7.40
CA SER A 57 -1.94 16.02 -8.01
C SER A 57 -1.11 17.09 -7.29
N ASP A 58 -1.71 17.85 -6.37
CA ASP A 58 -1.02 18.85 -5.56
C ASP A 58 -0.67 18.27 -4.18
N PHE A 59 0.57 17.83 -4.07
CA PHE A 59 1.08 17.19 -2.85
C PHE A 59 0.99 18.11 -1.62
N ASP A 60 1.36 19.39 -1.77
CA ASP A 60 1.38 20.35 -0.66
C ASP A 60 -0.03 20.73 -0.23
N GLU A 61 -0.97 20.84 -1.18
CA GLU A 61 -2.38 21.07 -0.87
C GLU A 61 -3.03 19.89 -0.13
N CYS A 62 -2.77 18.66 -0.57
CA CYS A 62 -3.24 17.47 0.14
C CYS A 62 -2.67 17.38 1.57
N LEU A 63 -1.40 17.74 1.79
CA LEU A 63 -0.82 17.79 3.13
C LEU A 63 -1.52 18.83 4.03
N LYS A 64 -1.84 20.01 3.49
CA LYS A 64 -2.61 21.03 4.23
C LYS A 64 -3.99 20.51 4.61
N ARG A 65 -4.71 19.87 3.69
CA ARG A 65 -6.04 19.28 3.96
C ARG A 65 -5.98 18.24 5.06
N ILE A 66 -5.02 17.31 4.99
CA ILE A 66 -4.79 16.32 6.05
C ILE A 66 -4.49 16.97 7.41
N ALA A 67 -3.69 18.04 7.42
CA ALA A 67 -3.39 18.76 8.65
C ALA A 67 -4.65 19.44 9.25
N MET A 68 -5.64 19.79 8.44
CA MET A 68 -6.84 20.52 8.87
C MET A 68 -8.04 19.64 9.25
N VAL A 69 -8.10 18.37 8.87
CA VAL A 69 -9.24 17.50 9.23
C VAL A 69 -9.14 16.98 10.67
N SER A 70 -10.28 16.57 11.24
CA SER A 70 -10.35 15.85 12.52
C SER A 70 -10.39 14.33 12.28
N PRO A 71 -9.88 13.50 13.19
CA PRO A 71 -10.04 12.05 13.08
C PRO A 71 -11.52 11.65 13.28
N GLU A 72 -12.02 10.74 12.45
CA GLU A 72 -13.41 10.24 12.53
C GLU A 72 -13.60 9.17 13.61
N THR A 73 -12.53 8.49 13.97
CA THR A 73 -12.48 7.51 15.07
C THR A 73 -11.38 7.88 16.05
N GLU A 74 -11.50 7.41 17.29
CA GLU A 74 -10.45 7.60 18.28
C GLU A 74 -9.14 6.94 17.81
N PRO A 75 -8.01 7.68 17.77
CA PRO A 75 -6.74 7.13 17.32
C PRO A 75 -6.29 5.92 18.14
N GLY A 76 -6.03 4.79 17.47
CA GLY A 76 -5.61 3.53 18.09
C GLY A 76 -6.75 2.53 18.29
N CYS A 77 -8.01 2.95 18.20
CA CYS A 77 -9.15 2.11 18.57
C CYS A 77 -9.68 1.24 17.41
N GLU A 78 -9.62 1.73 16.17
CA GLU A 78 -10.19 1.04 15.00
C GLU A 78 -9.25 1.08 13.79
N GLN A 79 -9.13 -0.05 13.09
CA GLN A 79 -8.33 -0.15 11.86
C GLN A 79 -9.25 -0.03 10.63
N PHE A 80 -9.21 1.13 9.98
CA PHE A 80 -9.91 1.41 8.72
C PHE A 80 -8.90 1.69 7.63
N TYR A 81 -9.05 1.09 6.45
CA TYR A 81 -8.12 1.31 5.35
C TYR A 81 -8.16 2.77 4.86
N HIS A 82 -7.11 3.54 5.18
CA HIS A 82 -6.78 4.85 4.59
C HIS A 82 -6.43 4.75 3.10
N TYR A 83 -7.41 4.40 2.26
CA TYR A 83 -7.25 4.08 0.85
C TYR A 83 -6.55 5.16 0.02
N LEU A 84 -6.69 6.43 0.42
CA LEU A 84 -6.04 7.56 -0.23
C LEU A 84 -5.10 8.28 0.74
N SER A 85 -5.60 8.68 1.92
CA SER A 85 -4.84 9.53 2.85
C SER A 85 -3.53 8.91 3.35
N PHE A 86 -3.38 7.58 3.32
CA PHE A 86 -2.16 6.90 3.74
C PHE A 86 -0.89 7.43 3.06
N GLY A 87 -0.95 7.67 1.75
CA GLY A 87 0.20 8.12 0.97
C GLY A 87 0.75 9.46 1.42
N TRP A 88 -0.13 10.44 1.66
CA TRP A 88 0.26 11.77 2.13
C TRP A 88 0.52 11.81 3.63
N LEU A 89 -0.16 10.99 4.44
CA LEU A 89 0.19 10.84 5.85
C LEU A 89 1.64 10.34 6.00
N CYS A 90 2.03 9.31 5.22
CA CYS A 90 3.40 8.83 5.18
C CYS A 90 4.34 9.86 4.53
N GLY A 91 3.91 10.49 3.44
CA GLY A 91 4.68 11.54 2.75
C GLY A 91 5.03 12.71 3.68
N GLY A 92 4.06 13.22 4.43
CA GLY A 92 4.27 14.28 5.42
C GLY A 92 5.17 13.83 6.56
N ILE A 93 5.03 12.60 7.07
CA ILE A 93 5.99 12.06 8.05
C ILE A 93 7.41 12.06 7.46
N ILE A 94 7.57 11.57 6.23
CA ILE A 94 8.87 11.52 5.56
C ILE A 94 9.47 12.91 5.43
N GLU A 95 8.72 13.89 4.90
CA GLU A 95 9.26 15.25 4.68
C GLU A 95 9.61 15.94 5.99
N HIS A 96 8.72 15.91 6.98
CA HIS A 96 8.91 16.61 8.25
C HIS A 96 9.96 15.94 9.16
N ALA A 97 10.05 14.62 9.16
CA ALA A 97 11.04 13.92 10.00
C ALA A 97 12.45 13.94 9.39
N SER A 98 12.56 13.89 8.05
CA SER A 98 13.85 13.87 7.37
C SER A 98 14.39 15.25 7.00
N GLY A 99 13.51 16.25 6.84
CA GLY A 99 13.83 17.56 6.27
C GLY A 99 14.10 17.52 4.76
N LYS A 100 13.76 16.42 4.07
CA LYS A 100 13.96 16.21 2.63
C LYS A 100 12.64 16.04 1.91
N LYS A 101 12.62 16.27 0.60
CA LYS A 101 11.42 15.98 -0.21
C LYS A 101 11.19 14.49 -0.33
N PHE A 102 9.92 14.09 -0.43
CA PHE A 102 9.50 12.70 -0.54
C PHE A 102 10.28 11.96 -1.65
N GLN A 103 10.38 12.60 -2.83
CA GLN A 103 11.07 12.03 -3.99
C GLN A 103 12.56 11.80 -3.72
N ASP A 104 13.23 12.74 -3.03
CA ASP A 104 14.65 12.61 -2.71
C ASP A 104 14.88 11.41 -1.79
N VAL A 105 14.00 11.21 -0.81
CA VAL A 105 14.07 10.06 0.11
C VAL A 105 13.81 8.76 -0.64
N LEU A 106 12.82 8.70 -1.53
CA LEU A 106 12.54 7.53 -2.35
C LEU A 106 13.77 7.13 -3.20
N GLU A 107 14.36 8.11 -3.89
CA GLU A 107 15.54 7.92 -4.74
C GLU A 107 16.78 7.49 -3.96
N GLU A 108 17.05 8.15 -2.84
CA GLU A 108 18.20 7.89 -1.98
C GLU A 108 18.12 6.55 -1.25
N ALA A 109 16.94 6.22 -0.71
CA ALA A 109 16.77 5.07 0.17
C ALA A 109 16.51 3.77 -0.61
N PHE A 110 15.81 3.85 -1.76
CA PHE A 110 15.36 2.65 -2.46
C PHE A 110 15.82 2.60 -3.92
N VAL A 111 15.52 3.63 -4.72
CA VAL A 111 15.71 3.53 -6.19
C VAL A 111 17.19 3.30 -6.54
N ARG A 112 18.08 4.15 -6.03
CA ARG A 112 19.52 4.03 -6.33
C ARG A 112 20.19 2.83 -5.65
N PRO A 113 19.99 2.56 -4.34
CA PRO A 113 20.61 1.40 -3.70
C PRO A 113 20.22 0.06 -4.33
N LEU A 114 18.98 -0.06 -4.84
CA LEU A 114 18.46 -1.28 -5.46
C LEU A 114 18.69 -1.35 -6.97
N GLN A 115 19.27 -0.32 -7.58
CA GLN A 115 19.51 -0.26 -9.02
C GLN A 115 18.23 -0.48 -9.83
N ILE A 116 17.16 0.23 -9.45
CA ILE A 116 15.84 0.17 -10.09
C ILE A 116 15.45 1.52 -10.72
N GLU A 117 16.42 2.41 -10.90
CA GLU A 117 16.28 3.61 -11.72
C GLU A 117 15.76 3.21 -13.10
N GLY A 118 14.82 3.96 -13.62
CA GLY A 118 14.20 3.55 -14.87
C GLY A 118 13.03 2.58 -14.69
N GLU A 119 12.75 2.03 -13.52
CA GLU A 119 11.76 0.94 -13.41
C GLU A 119 10.78 1.07 -12.24
N LEU A 120 10.97 2.07 -11.38
CA LEU A 120 10.07 2.38 -10.28
C LEU A 120 9.96 3.90 -10.14
N TYR A 121 8.73 4.42 -10.14
CA TYR A 121 8.44 5.85 -10.01
C TYR A 121 7.18 6.09 -9.19
N ILE A 122 7.19 7.17 -8.42
CA ILE A 122 5.99 7.85 -7.92
C ILE A 122 6.15 9.27 -8.46
N GLY A 123 5.32 9.66 -9.43
CA GLY A 123 5.62 10.81 -10.29
C GLY A 123 6.67 10.48 -11.35
N ILE A 124 6.23 10.24 -12.58
CA ILE A 124 7.13 9.90 -13.68
C ILE A 124 7.90 11.14 -14.19
N PRO A 125 9.18 11.01 -14.56
CA PRO A 125 9.91 12.07 -15.24
C PRO A 125 9.47 12.19 -16.72
N PRO A 126 9.73 13.33 -17.39
CA PRO A 126 9.57 13.42 -18.84
C PRO A 126 10.45 12.40 -19.58
N GLY A 127 9.96 11.87 -20.70
CA GLY A 127 10.71 10.99 -21.60
C GLY A 127 10.53 9.48 -21.35
N VAL A 128 9.71 9.08 -20.37
CA VAL A 128 9.40 7.66 -20.11
C VAL A 128 8.00 7.25 -20.58
N GLU A 129 7.26 8.16 -21.20
CA GLU A 129 5.84 7.99 -21.56
C GLU A 129 5.60 6.77 -22.44
N SER A 130 6.54 6.44 -23.34
CA SER A 130 6.43 5.31 -24.27
C SER A 130 6.46 3.94 -23.58
N ARG A 131 6.82 3.87 -22.30
CA ARG A 131 6.87 2.62 -21.52
C ARG A 131 5.66 2.45 -20.62
N LEU A 132 4.78 3.43 -20.57
CA LEU A 132 3.59 3.40 -19.73
C LEU A 132 2.54 2.50 -20.37
N ALA A 133 2.01 1.57 -19.58
CA ALA A 133 0.78 0.89 -19.94
C ALA A 133 -0.43 1.75 -19.56
N THR A 134 -1.41 1.80 -20.45
CA THR A 134 -2.75 2.31 -20.13
C THR A 134 -3.46 1.28 -19.28
N ILE A 135 -4.00 1.71 -18.14
CA ILE A 135 -4.85 0.87 -17.31
C ILE A 135 -6.23 0.83 -17.94
N THR A 136 -6.68 -0.35 -18.31
CA THR A 136 -8.05 -0.63 -18.75
C THR A 136 -8.80 -1.40 -17.67
N VAL A 137 -10.13 -1.41 -17.73
CA VAL A 137 -10.96 -2.10 -16.75
C VAL A 137 -11.89 -3.03 -17.49
N ASP A 138 -12.01 -4.27 -17.02
CA ASP A 138 -13.11 -5.15 -17.43
C ASP A 138 -14.32 -4.89 -16.52
N THR A 139 -15.19 -3.97 -16.94
CA THR A 139 -16.41 -3.63 -16.19
C THR A 139 -17.34 -4.84 -16.01
N ASN A 140 -17.31 -5.84 -16.91
CA ASN A 140 -18.13 -7.03 -16.78
C ASN A 140 -17.63 -7.95 -15.66
N GLU A 141 -16.32 -8.04 -15.47
CA GLU A 141 -15.72 -8.84 -14.38
C GLU A 141 -16.03 -8.23 -13.01
N PHE A 142 -15.87 -6.91 -12.86
CA PHE A 142 -16.23 -6.21 -11.62
C PHE A 142 -17.73 -6.32 -11.30
N THR A 143 -18.59 -6.20 -12.32
CA THR A 143 -20.04 -6.36 -12.14
C THR A 143 -20.41 -7.78 -11.69
N LYS A 144 -19.81 -8.81 -12.31
CA LYS A 144 -20.03 -10.22 -11.90
C LYS A 144 -19.48 -10.52 -10.51
N ALA A 145 -18.31 -9.97 -10.15
CA ALA A 145 -17.74 -10.11 -8.81
C ALA A 145 -18.63 -9.46 -7.74
N SER A 146 -19.21 -8.30 -8.04
CA SER A 146 -20.15 -7.62 -7.13
C SER A 146 -21.47 -8.37 -6.97
N GLN A 147 -21.93 -9.09 -8.00
CA GLN A 147 -23.17 -9.89 -7.97
C GLN A 147 -22.99 -11.26 -7.32
N ASN A 148 -21.78 -11.82 -7.33
CA ASN A 148 -21.42 -13.07 -6.66
C ASN A 148 -20.95 -12.89 -5.21
N ASN A 149 -21.17 -11.71 -4.62
CA ASN A 149 -20.97 -11.48 -3.19
C ASN A 149 -22.06 -12.24 -2.40
N ASP A 150 -21.84 -13.52 -2.16
CA ASP A 150 -22.59 -14.26 -1.14
C ASP A 150 -22.19 -13.67 0.23
N PRO A 151 -23.11 -13.03 0.98
CA PRO A 151 -22.81 -12.50 2.30
C PRO A 151 -22.39 -13.59 3.30
N ASN A 152 -22.59 -14.87 2.99
CA ASN A 152 -22.12 -16.02 3.77
C ASN A 152 -20.77 -16.59 3.31
N LYS A 153 -20.21 -16.14 2.17
CA LYS A 153 -18.82 -16.45 1.83
C LYS A 153 -17.92 -15.53 2.64
N VAL A 154 -17.49 -16.04 3.79
CA VAL A 154 -16.50 -15.43 4.66
C VAL A 154 -15.20 -15.24 3.87
N ARG A 155 -14.98 -14.03 3.33
CA ARG A 155 -13.61 -13.50 3.18
C ARG A 155 -12.92 -13.74 4.52
N GLY A 156 -11.73 -14.34 4.52
CA GLY A 156 -10.96 -14.78 5.70
C GLY A 156 -11.19 -13.97 6.97
N THR A 157 -11.15 -14.64 8.13
CA THR A 157 -11.83 -14.31 9.41
C THR A 157 -11.54 -12.95 10.09
N ALA A 158 -10.89 -12.00 9.42
CA ALA A 158 -10.96 -10.56 9.74
C ALA A 158 -10.80 -9.75 8.45
N THR A 159 -11.84 -9.04 8.02
CA THR A 159 -11.76 -8.11 6.88
C THR A 159 -11.28 -6.75 7.37
N ILE A 160 -10.26 -6.17 6.71
CA ILE A 160 -9.87 -4.78 6.94
C ILE A 160 -11.10 -3.91 6.70
N LYS A 161 -11.49 -3.10 7.69
CA LYS A 161 -12.67 -2.24 7.54
C LYS A 161 -12.42 -1.26 6.38
N GLN A 162 -13.34 -1.25 5.43
CA GLN A 162 -13.30 -0.30 4.32
C GLN A 162 -14.14 0.92 4.67
N PRO A 163 -13.66 2.14 4.37
CA PRO A 163 -14.49 3.33 4.52
C PRO A 163 -15.73 3.30 3.63
N SER A 164 -16.84 3.85 4.11
CA SER A 164 -18.09 3.94 3.34
C SER A 164 -17.98 4.85 2.10
N THR A 165 -17.00 5.75 2.09
CA THR A 165 -16.72 6.66 0.97
C THR A 165 -16.03 5.96 -0.21
N LEU A 166 -15.45 4.77 -0.01
CA LEU A 166 -14.85 3.95 -1.06
C LEU A 166 -15.96 3.24 -1.88
N THR A 167 -16.62 4.02 -2.73
CA THR A 167 -17.76 3.57 -3.54
C THR A 167 -17.34 3.16 -4.96
N SER A 168 -18.23 2.48 -5.69
CA SER A 168 -18.02 2.19 -7.12
C SER A 168 -17.87 3.46 -7.95
N SER A 169 -18.66 4.50 -7.65
CA SER A 169 -18.60 5.79 -8.34
C SER A 169 -17.23 6.47 -8.19
N LEU A 170 -16.58 6.30 -7.03
CA LEU A 170 -15.22 6.80 -6.83
C LEU A 170 -14.22 6.08 -7.74
N LEU A 171 -14.38 4.77 -7.95
CA LEU A 171 -13.53 4.00 -8.86
C LEU A 171 -13.69 4.46 -10.32
N ASP A 172 -14.91 4.79 -10.73
CA ASP A 172 -15.21 5.32 -12.06
C ASP A 172 -14.50 6.67 -12.33
N ILE A 173 -14.21 7.44 -11.27
CA ILE A 173 -13.41 8.68 -11.34
C ILE A 173 -11.91 8.36 -11.33
N LEU A 174 -11.47 7.49 -10.42
CA LEU A 174 -10.04 7.22 -10.20
C LEU A 174 -9.35 6.56 -11.41
N ILE A 175 -10.01 5.59 -12.05
CA ILE A 175 -9.44 4.84 -13.17
C ILE A 175 -9.06 5.73 -14.37
N PRO A 176 -9.93 6.62 -14.90
CA PRO A 176 -9.53 7.53 -15.95
C PRO A 176 -8.49 8.54 -15.45
N LEU A 177 -8.60 9.01 -14.19
CA LEU A 177 -7.69 9.98 -13.59
C LEU A 177 -6.24 9.47 -13.58
N ILE A 178 -5.98 8.23 -13.15
CA ILE A 178 -4.63 7.65 -13.13
C ILE A 178 -4.01 7.48 -14.52
N ASN A 179 -4.81 7.55 -15.59
CA ASN A 179 -4.31 7.49 -16.96
C ASN A 179 -3.92 8.87 -17.51
N ILE A 180 -4.32 9.97 -16.88
CA ILE A 180 -3.97 11.34 -17.29
C ILE A 180 -2.48 11.60 -17.06
N LEU A 181 -1.80 12.15 -18.06
CA LEU A 181 -0.34 12.34 -18.01
C LEU A 181 0.12 13.22 -16.84
N ASP A 182 -0.61 14.30 -16.54
CA ASP A 182 -0.27 15.18 -15.42
C ASP A 182 -0.42 14.46 -14.06
N VAL A 183 -1.43 13.61 -13.90
CA VAL A 183 -1.62 12.77 -12.71
C VAL A 183 -0.51 11.73 -12.58
N ARG A 184 -0.04 11.16 -13.70
CA ARG A 184 1.09 10.22 -13.71
C ARG A 184 2.42 10.90 -13.32
N ARG A 185 2.57 12.18 -13.66
CA ARG A 185 3.74 13.01 -13.32
C ARG A 185 3.71 13.54 -11.89
N ALA A 186 2.53 13.67 -11.29
CA ALA A 186 2.36 14.11 -9.92
C ALA A 186 2.88 13.08 -8.90
N ILE A 187 3.20 13.53 -7.70
CA ILE A 187 3.60 12.66 -6.58
C ILE A 187 2.31 12.25 -5.83
N ILE A 188 1.84 11.02 -6.03
CA ILE A 188 0.61 10.50 -5.42
C ILE A 188 0.91 9.16 -4.73
N PRO A 189 1.57 9.18 -3.56
CA PRO A 189 2.20 7.99 -2.97
C PRO A 189 1.23 6.87 -2.61
N ALA A 190 -0.07 7.16 -2.53
CA ALA A 190 -1.10 6.18 -2.21
C ALA A 190 -1.47 5.25 -3.38
N THR A 191 -1.37 5.72 -4.63
CA THR A 191 -2.03 5.04 -5.76
C THR A 191 -1.28 5.10 -7.09
N ASN A 192 -0.31 6.00 -7.30
CA ASN A 192 0.32 6.18 -8.62
C ASN A 192 1.73 5.61 -8.76
N LEU A 193 2.07 4.57 -8.02
CA LEU A 193 3.31 3.82 -8.24
C LEU A 193 3.33 3.23 -9.67
N HIS A 194 4.30 3.65 -10.47
CA HIS A 194 4.60 3.07 -11.77
C HIS A 194 5.84 2.19 -11.63
N ALA A 195 5.67 0.87 -11.71
CA ALA A 195 6.80 -0.04 -11.57
C ALA A 195 6.74 -1.23 -12.54
N SER A 196 7.91 -1.75 -12.92
CA SER A 196 8.01 -3.09 -13.49
C SER A 196 7.85 -4.14 -12.37
N ALA A 197 7.27 -5.30 -12.69
CA ALA A 197 7.22 -6.43 -11.75
C ALA A 197 8.61 -6.80 -11.20
N ARG A 198 9.65 -6.67 -12.04
CA ARG A 198 11.05 -6.90 -11.65
C ARG A 198 11.53 -5.93 -10.58
N ALA A 199 11.31 -4.62 -10.77
CA ALA A 199 11.74 -3.60 -9.81
C ALA A 199 10.97 -3.71 -8.49
N LEU A 200 9.66 -3.95 -8.55
CA LEU A 200 8.83 -4.15 -7.36
C LEU A 200 9.24 -5.43 -6.60
N THR A 201 9.53 -6.52 -7.32
CA THR A 201 10.04 -7.75 -6.70
C THR A 201 11.40 -7.52 -6.05
N ARG A 202 12.28 -6.74 -6.68
CA ARG A 202 13.59 -6.40 -6.09
C ARG A 202 13.44 -5.57 -4.81
N TYR A 203 12.48 -4.65 -4.77
CA TYR A 203 12.12 -3.94 -3.55
C TYR A 203 11.71 -4.90 -2.43
N TYR A 204 10.75 -5.80 -2.66
CA TYR A 204 10.34 -6.78 -1.65
C TYR A 204 11.47 -7.72 -1.23
N ALA A 205 12.30 -8.19 -2.16
CA ALA A 205 13.46 -9.03 -1.85
C ALA A 205 14.47 -8.33 -0.92
N ALA A 206 14.68 -7.01 -1.10
CA ALA A 206 15.54 -6.24 -0.22
C ALA A 206 14.98 -6.08 1.21
N LEU A 207 13.66 -6.15 1.37
CA LEU A 207 12.99 -6.15 2.68
C LEU A 207 13.09 -7.49 3.41
N ILE A 208 13.23 -8.61 2.68
CA ILE A 208 13.43 -9.95 3.27
C ILE A 208 14.80 -10.04 3.94
N ASP A 209 15.84 -9.61 3.23
CA ASP A 209 17.21 -9.69 3.73
C ASP A 209 17.64 -8.45 4.51
N VAL A 210 16.79 -7.41 4.48
CA VAL A 210 17.01 -6.13 5.16
C VAL A 210 18.37 -5.56 4.75
N ASP A 211 18.44 -5.12 3.48
CA ASP A 211 19.66 -4.55 2.92
C ASP A 211 20.18 -3.42 3.82
N THR A 212 21.36 -3.65 4.42
CA THR A 212 22.02 -2.73 5.36
C THR A 212 22.38 -1.37 4.75
N LYS A 213 22.35 -1.24 3.42
CA LYS A 213 22.44 0.06 2.74
C LYS A 213 21.20 0.92 2.98
N ILE A 214 20.05 0.28 3.16
CA ILE A 214 18.73 0.89 3.33
C ILE A 214 18.39 0.98 4.82
N PHE A 215 18.54 -0.12 5.56
CA PHE A 215 18.13 -0.23 6.95
C PHE A 215 19.31 -0.19 7.92
N THR A 216 19.09 0.43 9.07
CA THR A 216 20.06 0.45 10.19
C THR A 216 19.63 -0.41 11.38
N ASN A 217 18.37 -0.85 11.41
CA ASN A 217 17.86 -1.81 12.39
C ASN A 217 18.19 -3.24 11.95
N THR A 218 18.16 -4.17 12.91
CA THR A 218 18.30 -5.60 12.61
C THR A 218 17.13 -6.11 11.79
N LYS A 219 17.38 -7.20 11.05
CA LYS A 219 16.35 -7.90 10.26
C LYS A 219 15.09 -8.18 11.07
N ASP A 220 15.26 -8.81 12.24
CA ASP A 220 14.14 -9.20 13.12
C ASP A 220 13.30 -8.01 13.54
N LYS A 221 13.92 -6.86 13.89
CA LYS A 221 13.18 -5.65 14.26
C LYS A 221 12.37 -5.05 13.12
N ILE A 222 12.88 -5.14 11.90
CA ILE A 222 12.16 -4.66 10.71
C ILE A 222 11.00 -5.61 10.38
N HIS A 223 11.23 -6.92 10.45
CA HIS A 223 10.19 -7.92 10.21
C HIS A 223 9.09 -7.83 11.27
N ASP A 224 9.46 -7.71 12.55
CA ASP A 224 8.54 -7.49 13.67
C ASP A 224 7.68 -6.25 13.47
N ALA A 225 8.23 -5.16 12.95
CA ALA A 225 7.44 -3.97 12.62
C ALA A 225 6.43 -4.25 11.50
N PHE A 226 6.86 -4.86 10.39
CA PHE A 226 6.00 -5.09 9.24
C PHE A 226 4.86 -6.07 9.51
N VAL A 227 5.08 -7.08 10.35
CA VAL A 227 4.04 -8.05 10.72
C VAL A 227 3.39 -7.79 12.09
N GLY A 228 3.87 -6.78 12.82
CA GLY A 228 3.34 -6.43 14.15
C GLY A 228 3.55 -7.52 15.20
N SER A 229 4.76 -8.09 15.26
CA SER A 229 5.18 -9.06 16.27
C SER A 229 6.27 -8.51 17.19
N GLY A 230 6.77 -9.34 18.11
CA GLY A 230 7.87 -8.99 19.00
C GLY A 230 7.59 -7.71 19.79
N ASP A 231 8.54 -6.78 19.75
CA ASP A 231 8.44 -5.47 20.42
C ASP A 231 7.38 -4.55 19.79
N CYS A 232 6.90 -4.85 18.59
CA CYS A 232 5.92 -4.05 17.87
C CYS A 232 4.48 -4.54 18.04
N LYS A 233 4.25 -5.65 18.77
CA LYS A 233 2.91 -6.21 18.99
C LYS A 233 1.93 -5.19 19.57
N ASP A 234 2.39 -4.37 20.51
CA ASP A 234 1.56 -3.38 21.22
C ASP A 234 1.46 -2.04 20.44
N LEU A 235 2.10 -1.96 19.27
CA LEU A 235 2.05 -0.81 18.37
C LEU A 235 1.04 -0.99 17.23
N ILE A 236 0.41 -2.16 17.14
CA ILE A 236 -0.60 -2.48 16.13
C ILE A 236 -1.92 -2.85 16.80
N LEU A 237 -3.00 -2.82 16.04
CA LEU A 237 -4.26 -3.39 16.49
C LEU A 237 -4.13 -4.92 16.49
N GLN A 238 -4.20 -5.56 17.66
CA GLN A 238 -3.93 -7.01 17.82
C GLN A 238 -4.76 -7.90 16.87
N ASN A 239 -6.03 -7.54 16.66
CA ASN A 239 -6.94 -8.27 15.78
C ASN A 239 -7.04 -7.65 14.36
N GLY A 240 -6.20 -6.66 14.03
CA GLY A 240 -6.14 -6.03 12.71
C GLY A 240 -5.33 -6.85 11.72
N LYS A 241 -5.49 -6.64 10.41
CA LYS A 241 -4.72 -7.35 9.36
C LYS A 241 -3.51 -6.57 8.85
N ILE A 242 -3.31 -5.33 9.32
CA ILE A 242 -2.19 -4.48 8.90
C ILE A 242 -1.20 -4.34 10.06
N GLY A 243 0.07 -4.64 9.78
CA GLY A 243 1.19 -4.31 10.66
C GLY A 243 1.60 -2.84 10.51
N LEU A 244 2.89 -2.52 10.63
CA LEU A 244 3.37 -1.16 10.38
C LEU A 244 3.74 -0.99 8.90
N GLY A 245 2.78 -0.49 8.12
CA GLY A 245 2.93 -0.12 6.72
C GLY A 245 2.57 -1.20 5.70
N PHE A 246 2.32 -2.44 6.14
CA PHE A 246 2.03 -3.57 5.25
C PHE A 246 0.85 -4.41 5.76
N ILE A 247 0.14 -5.04 4.81
CA ILE A 247 -0.81 -6.10 5.11
C ILE A 247 -0.01 -7.33 5.55
N ARG A 248 -0.45 -7.95 6.65
CA ARG A 248 0.10 -9.21 7.15
C ARG A 248 -0.45 -10.35 6.31
N LEU A 249 0.44 -11.17 5.79
CA LEU A 249 0.08 -12.35 5.03
C LEU A 249 0.07 -13.56 5.95
N GLU A 250 -1.02 -14.30 5.91
CA GLU A 250 -1.21 -15.53 6.66
C GLU A 250 -1.23 -16.71 5.67
N ALA A 251 -0.65 -17.84 6.06
CA ALA A 251 -0.76 -19.08 5.29
C ALA A 251 -2.15 -19.70 5.46
N THR A 252 -2.63 -20.45 4.47
CA THR A 252 -3.91 -21.18 4.55
C THR A 252 -3.98 -22.16 5.73
N GLU A 253 -2.83 -22.71 6.14
CA GLU A 253 -2.72 -23.63 7.28
C GLU A 253 -2.57 -22.89 8.63
N GLY A 254 -2.58 -21.56 8.60
CA GLY A 254 -2.36 -20.68 9.75
C GLY A 254 -0.91 -20.25 9.92
N GLY A 255 -0.73 -19.16 10.65
CA GLY A 255 0.58 -18.55 10.91
C GLY A 255 0.96 -17.45 9.92
N VAL A 256 1.83 -16.55 10.38
CA VAL A 256 2.29 -15.42 9.59
C VAL A 256 3.33 -15.88 8.57
N LEU A 257 3.01 -15.67 7.30
CA LEU A 257 3.88 -15.92 6.16
C LEU A 257 4.88 -14.77 5.95
N GLY A 258 4.39 -13.54 6.10
CA GLY A 258 5.16 -12.34 5.85
C GLY A 258 4.27 -11.14 5.63
N PHE A 259 4.63 -10.30 4.66
CA PHE A 259 4.00 -9.00 4.48
C PHE A 259 3.93 -8.60 3.00
N GLY A 260 2.96 -7.77 2.66
CA GLY A 260 2.78 -7.31 1.29
C GLY A 260 1.71 -6.24 1.17
N HIS A 261 1.34 -5.94 -0.07
CA HIS A 261 0.18 -5.11 -0.35
C HIS A 261 -0.41 -5.47 -1.72
N ALA A 262 -1.73 -5.58 -1.77
CA ALA A 262 -2.47 -5.71 -3.02
C ALA A 262 -2.88 -4.32 -3.52
N GLY A 263 -2.78 -4.10 -4.83
CA GLY A 263 -3.26 -2.91 -5.52
C GLY A 263 -4.63 -3.15 -6.14
N PHE A 264 -5.39 -2.07 -6.28
CA PHE A 264 -6.61 -2.10 -7.08
C PHE A 264 -6.31 -2.59 -8.51
N GLY A 265 -7.19 -3.41 -9.08
CA GLY A 265 -7.02 -3.98 -10.41
C GLY A 265 -6.22 -5.30 -10.46
N GLY A 266 -5.80 -5.82 -9.31
CA GLY A 266 -5.18 -7.15 -9.19
C GLY A 266 -3.66 -7.16 -9.20
N SER A 267 -3.00 -6.00 -9.34
CA SER A 267 -1.56 -5.95 -9.10
C SER A 267 -1.25 -6.27 -7.63
N THR A 268 -0.11 -6.89 -7.35
CA THR A 268 0.30 -7.19 -5.97
C THR A 268 1.81 -7.31 -5.87
N GLY A 269 2.33 -7.12 -4.66
CA GLY A 269 3.66 -7.53 -4.30
C GLY A 269 3.72 -8.00 -2.86
N TYR A 270 4.50 -9.05 -2.61
CA TYR A 270 4.71 -9.53 -1.26
C TYR A 270 6.03 -10.25 -1.04
N ALA A 271 6.36 -10.39 0.24
CA ALA A 271 7.49 -11.12 0.77
C ALA A 271 7.02 -12.19 1.75
N ASP A 272 7.42 -13.43 1.49
CA ASP A 272 7.42 -14.55 2.43
C ASP A 272 8.77 -14.57 3.14
N ILE A 273 8.77 -14.21 4.41
CA ILE A 273 9.99 -14.07 5.21
C ILE A 273 10.55 -15.41 5.66
N ASN A 274 9.70 -16.44 5.74
CA ASN A 274 10.06 -17.78 6.20
C ASN A 274 10.80 -18.55 5.11
N ASN A 275 10.37 -18.38 3.85
CA ASN A 275 10.98 -19.04 2.69
C ASN A 275 11.95 -18.16 1.89
N ARG A 276 12.20 -16.92 2.37
CA ARG A 276 13.04 -15.92 1.68
C ARG A 276 12.60 -15.70 0.23
N PHE A 277 11.30 -15.62 0.01
CA PHE A 277 10.70 -15.52 -1.32
C PHE A 277 9.95 -14.20 -1.49
N ALA A 278 10.17 -13.52 -2.61
CA ALA A 278 9.43 -12.31 -2.99
C ALA A 278 8.86 -12.47 -4.39
N ILE A 279 7.67 -11.94 -4.59
CA ILE A 279 6.99 -11.92 -5.89
C ILE A 279 6.23 -10.62 -6.07
N SER A 280 6.12 -10.16 -7.31
CA SER A 280 5.19 -9.12 -7.69
C SER A 280 4.53 -9.44 -9.02
N VAL A 281 3.23 -9.18 -9.10
CA VAL A 281 2.42 -9.31 -10.30
C VAL A 281 1.90 -7.92 -10.64
N THR A 282 2.15 -7.47 -11.87
CA THR A 282 1.68 -6.16 -12.37
C THR A 282 0.82 -6.37 -13.59
N LEU A 283 -0.37 -5.78 -13.61
CA LEU A 283 -1.35 -5.93 -14.68
C LEU A 283 -1.75 -4.56 -15.23
N ASN A 284 -2.07 -4.50 -16.52
CA ASN A 284 -2.67 -3.31 -17.15
C ASN A 284 -4.17 -3.46 -17.43
N LEU A 285 -4.69 -4.68 -17.41
CA LEU A 285 -6.13 -4.93 -17.33
C LEU A 285 -6.50 -5.06 -15.85
N ALA A 286 -7.11 -4.02 -15.29
CA ALA A 286 -7.64 -4.05 -13.95
C ALA A 286 -8.77 -5.08 -13.86
N SER A 287 -8.59 -6.01 -12.93
CA SER A 287 -9.48 -7.14 -12.67
C SER A 287 -9.80 -7.25 -11.19
N SER A 288 -10.62 -8.22 -10.83
CA SER A 288 -10.94 -8.53 -9.44
C SER A 288 -9.81 -9.28 -8.70
N GLY A 289 -8.71 -9.60 -9.38
CA GLY A 289 -7.54 -10.31 -8.80
C GLY A 289 -7.54 -11.83 -8.99
N ALA A 290 -8.53 -12.40 -9.69
CA ALA A 290 -8.63 -13.85 -9.90
C ALA A 290 -7.41 -14.41 -10.65
N LEU A 291 -7.01 -13.77 -11.75
CA LEU A 291 -5.81 -14.14 -12.52
C LEU A 291 -4.54 -14.06 -11.66
N THR A 292 -4.42 -13.03 -10.82
CA THR A 292 -3.30 -12.89 -9.89
C THR A 292 -3.23 -14.05 -8.91
N GLY A 293 -4.37 -14.47 -8.37
CA GLY A 293 -4.47 -15.66 -7.53
C GLY A 293 -4.00 -16.94 -8.24
N GLU A 294 -4.40 -17.13 -9.51
CA GLU A 294 -3.94 -18.27 -10.33
C GLU A 294 -2.42 -18.26 -10.53
N ILE A 295 -1.83 -17.11 -10.88
CA ILE A 295 -0.39 -16.94 -11.05
C ILE A 295 0.35 -17.30 -9.76
N ILE A 296 -0.12 -16.79 -8.61
CA ILE A 296 0.50 -17.04 -7.31
C ILE A 296 0.40 -18.52 -6.93
N ARG A 297 -0.77 -19.14 -7.08
CA ARG A 297 -0.95 -20.58 -6.79
C ARG A 297 -0.05 -21.45 -7.66
N PHE A 298 0.05 -21.13 -8.95
CA PHE A 298 0.93 -21.85 -9.87
C PHE A 298 2.40 -21.75 -9.41
N ILE A 299 2.89 -20.53 -9.13
CA ILE A 299 4.28 -20.33 -8.71
C ILE A 299 4.56 -21.00 -7.36
N CYS A 300 3.66 -20.86 -6.38
CA CYS A 300 3.79 -21.53 -5.08
C CYS A 300 3.83 -23.06 -5.25
N SER A 301 3.00 -23.63 -6.12
CA SER A 301 3.01 -25.07 -6.43
C SER A 301 4.35 -25.52 -7.03
N GLU A 302 4.86 -24.81 -8.03
CA GLU A 302 6.13 -25.15 -8.70
C GLU A 302 7.35 -25.04 -7.77
N LEU A 303 7.29 -24.13 -6.79
CA LEU A 303 8.37 -23.88 -5.84
C LEU A 303 8.18 -24.57 -4.48
N ASN A 304 7.10 -25.33 -4.30
CA ASN A 304 6.71 -25.96 -3.04
C ASN A 304 6.66 -24.95 -1.87
N LEU A 305 6.01 -23.80 -2.12
CA LEU A 305 5.79 -22.74 -1.14
C LEU A 305 4.33 -22.73 -0.67
N PRO A 306 4.05 -22.30 0.57
CA PRO A 306 2.69 -22.04 1.03
C PRO A 306 2.02 -20.93 0.20
N VAL A 307 0.71 -21.05 0.01
CA VAL A 307 -0.11 -20.01 -0.64
C VAL A 307 -0.66 -19.07 0.43
N PRO A 308 -0.52 -17.74 0.30
CA PRO A 308 -1.18 -16.80 1.20
C PRO A 308 -2.71 -16.93 1.10
N GLU A 309 -3.41 -16.81 2.23
CA GLU A 309 -4.88 -16.97 2.33
C GLU A 309 -5.64 -16.13 1.29
N ASP A 310 -5.21 -14.87 1.10
CA ASP A 310 -5.81 -13.92 0.14
C ASP A 310 -5.79 -14.38 -1.33
N TYR A 311 -4.93 -15.35 -1.67
CA TYR A 311 -4.78 -15.90 -3.02
C TYR A 311 -5.17 -17.38 -3.12
N ALA A 312 -5.67 -17.97 -2.03
CA ALA A 312 -5.98 -19.40 -1.96
C ALA A 312 -7.26 -19.77 -2.70
N GLU A 313 -8.25 -18.88 -2.74
CA GLU A 313 -9.53 -19.19 -3.38
C GLU A 313 -9.41 -19.31 -4.91
N SER A 314 -9.77 -20.50 -5.41
CA SER A 314 -10.06 -20.72 -6.83
C SER A 314 -11.32 -19.94 -7.19
N ARG A 315 -11.23 -19.05 -8.20
CA ARG A 315 -12.39 -18.88 -9.06
C ARG A 315 -12.26 -19.96 -10.11
N ASP A 316 -13.06 -21.01 -10.00
CA ASP A 316 -13.23 -21.95 -11.10
C ASP A 316 -13.79 -21.16 -12.27
N PHE A 317 -12.93 -20.73 -13.19
CA PHE A 317 -13.36 -20.43 -14.54
C PHE A 317 -13.63 -21.78 -15.21
N THR A 318 -14.84 -22.30 -15.01
CA THR A 318 -15.40 -23.29 -15.92
C THR A 318 -15.65 -22.61 -17.25
N GLU A 319 -14.60 -22.35 -18.02
CA GLU A 319 -14.60 -22.32 -19.48
C GLU A 319 -13.16 -22.12 -19.96
N ASN A 320 -12.59 -23.18 -20.55
CA ASN A 320 -11.32 -23.13 -21.26
C ASN A 320 -11.32 -21.93 -22.23
N PRO A 321 -10.38 -20.97 -22.12
CA PRO A 321 -10.19 -20.01 -23.20
C PRO A 321 -9.69 -20.81 -24.41
N LYS A 322 -10.53 -20.91 -25.43
CA LYS A 322 -10.08 -21.29 -26.77
C LYS A 322 -9.14 -20.19 -27.23
N ILE A 323 -7.84 -20.47 -27.16
CA ILE A 323 -6.81 -19.69 -27.82
C ILE A 323 -7.08 -19.83 -29.33
N ASN A 324 -7.49 -18.74 -29.96
CA ASN A 324 -7.38 -18.57 -31.41
C ASN A 324 -6.18 -17.67 -31.69
#